data_AF-A0A6M0C3K2-F1
#
_entry.id   AF-A0A6M0C3K2-F1
#
_cell.length_a   1.000
_cell.length_b   1.000
_cell.length_c   1.000
_cell.angle_alpha   90.00
_cell.angle_beta   90.00
_cell.angle_gamma   90.00
#
_symmetry.space_group_name_H-M   'P 1'
#
loop_
_entity.id
_entity.type
_entity.pdbx_description
1 polymer ?
#
loop_
_entity_poly.entity_id
_entity_poly.type
_entity_poly.pdbx_seq_one_letter_code
_entity_poly.pdbx_strand_id
1 'polypeptide(L)'
;MEDLNQITFKAFIVSLSLLEKELPKAKQAELNQIGREIALGYAGLGKLDYFAETYQPLDDIYQQVRILMSDSKVERNKSDLAIIEEASTAKATEITNIVKAAESVDDKKLDELFLILQDINSVKAAQNKMKYLVVVSSENAVQIDE
;
A
#
# COMPACT_ATOMS: atom_id res chain seq x y z
N MET A 1 -15.10 2.04 -11.37
CA MET A 1 -14.05 3.09 -11.41
C MET A 1 -13.51 3.38 -10.00
N GLU A 2 -14.37 3.46 -8.99
CA GLU A 2 -13.98 3.68 -7.59
C GLU A 2 -13.00 2.60 -7.06
N ASP A 3 -13.25 1.32 -7.39
CA ASP A 3 -12.38 0.20 -7.02
C ASP A 3 -10.92 0.31 -7.48
N LEU A 4 -10.67 0.77 -8.70
CA LEU A 4 -9.31 0.81 -9.27
C LEU A 4 -8.49 1.93 -8.63
N ASN A 5 -9.14 3.07 -8.39
CA ASN A 5 -8.55 4.21 -7.70
C ASN A 5 -8.13 3.86 -6.27
N GLN A 6 -8.95 3.09 -5.55
CA GLN A 6 -8.64 2.60 -4.21
C GLN A 6 -7.49 1.59 -4.21
N ILE A 7 -7.45 0.67 -5.19
CA ILE A 7 -6.33 -0.28 -5.33
C ILE A 7 -5.03 0.48 -5.60
N THR A 8 -5.02 1.40 -6.57
CA THR A 8 -3.84 2.24 -6.88
C THR A 8 -3.35 2.95 -5.62
N PHE A 9 -4.26 3.58 -4.88
CA PHE A 9 -3.88 4.31 -3.67
C PHE A 9 -3.36 3.40 -2.55
N LYS A 10 -4.09 2.33 -2.21
CA LYS A 10 -3.67 1.37 -1.17
C LYS A 10 -2.34 0.71 -1.54
N ALA A 11 -2.18 0.30 -2.80
CA ALA A 11 -0.94 -0.27 -3.30
C ALA A 11 0.23 0.71 -3.17
N PHE A 12 0.00 1.98 -3.47
CA PHE A 12 1.02 3.02 -3.36
C PHE A 12 1.46 3.22 -1.90
N ILE A 13 0.51 3.32 -0.97
CA ILE A 13 0.81 3.47 0.47
C ILE A 13 1.55 2.24 1.02
N VAL A 14 1.11 1.03 0.66
CA VAL A 14 1.81 -0.21 1.04
C VAL A 14 3.24 -0.19 0.50
N SER A 15 3.44 0.24 -0.74
CA SER A 15 4.77 0.29 -1.35
C SER A 15 5.69 1.29 -0.67
N LEU A 16 5.18 2.46 -0.28
CA LEU A 16 5.93 3.40 0.56
C LEU A 16 6.35 2.77 1.89
N SER A 17 5.50 1.95 2.50
CA SER A 17 5.81 1.30 3.78
C SER A 17 6.92 0.26 3.66
N LEU A 18 7.06 -0.34 2.48
CA LEU A 18 8.06 -1.38 2.20
C LEU A 18 9.42 -0.80 1.75
N LEU A 19 9.49 0.51 1.48
CA LEU A 19 10.76 1.15 1.16
C LEU A 19 11.71 1.11 2.37
N GLU A 20 12.92 0.60 2.15
CA GLU A 20 13.96 0.56 3.18
C GLU A 20 14.57 1.94 3.46
N LYS A 21 14.42 2.88 2.53
CA LYS A 21 14.99 4.23 2.60
C LYS A 21 13.92 5.28 2.39
N GLU A 22 14.12 6.42 3.04
CA GLU A 22 13.29 7.60 2.82
C GLU A 22 13.40 8.09 1.37
N LEU A 23 12.31 8.65 0.86
CA LEU A 23 12.34 9.33 -0.42
C LEU A 23 13.30 10.53 -0.36
N PRO A 24 14.03 10.82 -1.46
CA PRO A 24 14.79 12.06 -1.57
C PRO A 24 13.91 13.29 -1.33
N LYS A 25 14.46 14.37 -0.75
CA LYS A 25 13.69 15.58 -0.42
C LYS A 25 12.84 16.13 -1.57
N ALA A 26 13.38 16.10 -2.79
CA ALA A 26 12.64 16.53 -3.99
C ALA A 26 11.42 15.64 -4.26
N LYS A 27 11.55 14.32 -4.08
CA LYS A 27 10.46 13.35 -4.22
C LYS A 27 9.44 13.46 -3.09
N GLN A 28 9.88 13.74 -1.85
CA GLN A 28 8.94 14.05 -0.76
C GLN A 28 8.10 15.29 -1.08
N ALA A 29 8.71 16.37 -1.58
CA ALA A 29 7.99 17.59 -1.92
C ALA A 29 6.99 17.39 -3.07
N GLU A 30 7.38 16.62 -4.09
CA GLU A 30 6.51 16.25 -5.21
C GLU A 30 5.32 15.39 -4.73
N LEU A 31 5.57 14.38 -3.90
CA LEU A 31 4.52 13.53 -3.35
C LEU A 31 3.56 14.30 -2.44
N ASN A 32 4.08 15.21 -1.63
CA ASN A 32 3.32 16.09 -0.77
C ASN A 32 2.37 16.99 -1.58
N GLN A 33 2.84 17.49 -2.73
CA GLN A 33 2.01 18.26 -3.65
C GLN A 33 0.89 17.39 -4.25
N ILE A 34 1.20 16.17 -4.69
CA ILE A 34 0.19 15.21 -5.18
C ILE A 34 -0.84 14.91 -4.08
N GLY A 35 -0.40 14.69 -2.85
CA GLY A 35 -1.29 14.44 -1.70
C GLY A 35 -2.25 15.59 -1.41
N ARG A 36 -1.82 16.85 -1.57
CA ARG A 36 -2.71 18.02 -1.47
C ARG A 36 -3.74 18.08 -2.60
N GLU A 37 -3.33 17.74 -3.82
CA GLU A 37 -4.22 17.72 -4.98
C GLU A 37 -5.30 16.63 -4.85
N ILE A 38 -4.93 15.45 -4.36
CA ILE A 38 -5.87 14.36 -4.08
C ILE A 38 -6.90 14.79 -3.02
N ALA A 39 -6.47 15.50 -1.98
CA ALA A 39 -7.37 16.00 -0.93
C ALA A 39 -8.40 17.03 -1.44
N LEU A 40 -8.14 17.69 -2.58
CA LEU A 40 -9.07 18.61 -3.24
C LEU A 40 -9.97 17.91 -4.27
N GLY A 41 -9.72 16.63 -4.55
CA GLY A 41 -10.48 15.80 -5.47
C GLY A 41 -9.63 14.62 -5.96
N TYR A 42 -10.22 13.43 -6.00
CA TYR A 42 -9.56 12.16 -6.38
C TYR A 42 -8.89 12.13 -7.77
N ALA A 43 -8.94 13.22 -8.54
CA ALA A 43 -8.25 13.39 -9.82
C ALA A 43 -6.71 13.25 -9.73
N GLY A 44 -6.13 13.48 -8.54
CA GLY A 44 -4.69 13.32 -8.33
C GLY A 44 -4.20 11.87 -8.24
N LEU A 45 -5.10 10.88 -8.11
CA LEU A 45 -4.71 9.47 -7.92
C LEU A 45 -3.95 8.89 -9.10
N GLY A 46 -4.30 9.27 -10.33
CA GLY A 46 -3.57 8.84 -11.53
C GLY A 46 -2.13 9.36 -11.60
N LYS A 47 -1.77 10.35 -10.78
CA LYS A 47 -0.38 10.85 -10.68
C LYS A 47 0.50 9.96 -9.81
N LEU A 48 -0.08 9.09 -8.98
CA LEU A 48 0.67 8.18 -8.12
C LEU A 48 1.38 7.09 -8.92
N ASP A 49 0.73 6.57 -9.97
CA ASP A 49 1.34 5.62 -10.91
C ASP A 49 2.59 6.24 -11.54
N TYR A 50 2.44 7.43 -12.13
CA TYR A 50 3.55 8.17 -12.73
C TYR A 50 4.64 8.50 -11.70
N PHE A 51 4.26 8.88 -10.48
CA PHE A 51 5.25 9.16 -9.44
C PHE A 51 6.10 7.92 -9.12
N ALA A 52 5.47 6.74 -8.97
CA ALA A 52 6.19 5.49 -8.73
C ALA A 52 7.19 5.20 -9.85
N GLU A 53 6.75 5.26 -11.11
CA GLU A 53 7.58 5.02 -12.31
C GLU A 53 8.81 5.93 -12.37
N THR A 54 8.74 7.14 -11.83
CA THR A 54 9.87 8.09 -11.82
C THR A 54 10.91 7.82 -10.72
N TYR A 55 10.69 6.83 -9.85
CA TYR A 55 11.62 6.44 -8.79
C TYR A 55 11.71 4.91 -8.68
N GLN A 56 12.68 4.33 -9.39
CA GLN A 56 12.83 2.88 -9.56
C GLN A 56 12.66 2.03 -8.28
N PRO A 57 13.26 2.40 -7.12
CA PRO A 57 13.09 1.58 -5.91
C PRO A 57 11.64 1.49 -5.43
N LEU A 58 10.82 2.50 -5.70
CA LEU A 58 9.39 2.48 -5.40
C LEU A 58 8.61 1.76 -6.50
N ASP A 59 8.94 1.98 -7.78
CA ASP A 59 8.27 1.31 -8.91
C ASP A 59 8.34 -0.22 -8.78
N ASP A 60 9.53 -0.77 -8.52
CA ASP A 60 9.74 -2.22 -8.43
C ASP A 60 8.83 -2.86 -7.36
N ILE A 61 8.66 -2.19 -6.22
CA ILE A 61 7.77 -2.62 -5.13
C ILE A 61 6.32 -2.39 -5.53
N TYR A 62 6.02 -1.23 -6.10
CA TYR A 62 4.67 -0.81 -6.46
C TYR A 62 4.00 -1.75 -7.45
N GLN A 63 4.71 -2.16 -8.51
CA GLN A 63 4.16 -3.11 -9.48
C GLN A 63 3.85 -4.47 -8.84
N GLN A 64 4.74 -4.98 -7.96
CA GLN A 64 4.52 -6.24 -7.25
C GLN A 64 3.28 -6.17 -6.34
N VAL A 65 3.17 -5.11 -5.54
CA VAL A 65 2.03 -4.90 -4.64
C VAL A 65 0.74 -4.75 -5.43
N ARG A 66 0.76 -3.99 -6.53
CA ARG A 66 -0.42 -3.75 -7.36
C ARG A 66 -0.93 -5.04 -8.03
N ILE A 67 -0.02 -5.92 -8.46
CA ILE A 67 -0.36 -7.27 -8.92
C ILE A 67 -1.03 -8.07 -7.79
N LEU A 68 -0.41 -8.15 -6.61
CA LEU A 68 -0.96 -8.88 -5.47
C LEU A 68 -2.37 -8.41 -5.06
N MET A 69 -2.60 -7.09 -5.06
CA MET A 69 -3.92 -6.50 -4.73
C MET A 69 -4.95 -6.69 -5.84
N SER A 70 -4.51 -6.75 -7.09
CA SER A 70 -5.40 -6.99 -8.23
C SER A 70 -5.78 -8.47 -8.31
N ASP A 71 -4.83 -9.37 -8.12
CA ASP A 71 -5.02 -10.83 -8.15
C ASP A 71 -5.84 -11.30 -6.94
N SER A 72 -5.68 -10.67 -5.77
CA SER A 72 -6.53 -10.95 -4.59
C SER A 72 -8.02 -10.66 -4.84
N LYS A 73 -8.35 -9.78 -5.80
CA LYS A 73 -9.74 -9.57 -6.26
C LYS A 73 -10.19 -10.57 -7.32
N VAL A 74 -9.28 -11.21 -8.05
CA VAL A 74 -9.59 -12.10 -9.21
C VAL A 74 -9.58 -13.58 -8.83
N GLU A 75 -8.72 -14.02 -7.89
CA GLU A 75 -8.56 -15.45 -7.57
C GLU A 75 -8.69 -15.75 -6.06
N ARG A 76 -9.95 -15.91 -5.63
CA ARG A 76 -10.33 -16.95 -4.64
C ARG A 76 -11.13 -18.07 -5.29
N ASN A 77 -11.01 -18.22 -6.60
CA ASN A 77 -11.50 -19.39 -7.32
C ASN A 77 -10.31 -20.15 -7.90
N LYS A 78 -10.01 -21.27 -7.23
CA LYS A 78 -9.17 -22.39 -7.70
C LYS A 78 -7.65 -22.22 -7.48
N SER A 79 -7.16 -23.10 -6.62
CA SER A 79 -5.85 -23.75 -6.64
C SER A 79 -4.92 -23.31 -7.78
N ASP A 80 -3.87 -22.57 -7.43
CA ASP A 80 -2.50 -22.70 -7.97
C ASP A 80 -1.67 -21.44 -7.58
N LEU A 81 -1.31 -21.31 -6.31
CA LEU A 81 -0.23 -20.39 -5.95
C LEU A 81 1.10 -21.12 -6.12
N ALA A 82 1.78 -20.77 -7.22
CA ALA A 82 3.14 -21.21 -7.49
C ALA A 82 4.07 -20.85 -6.33
N ILE A 83 4.88 -21.83 -5.98
CA ILE A 83 5.83 -21.89 -4.87
C ILE A 83 6.75 -20.67 -4.90
N ILE A 84 6.62 -19.80 -3.90
CA ILE A 84 7.60 -18.75 -3.60
C ILE A 84 8.76 -19.45 -2.84
N GLU A 85 9.97 -19.43 -3.42
CA GLU A 85 11.20 -20.03 -2.87
C GLU A 85 11.41 -19.72 -1.38
N GLU A 86 11.82 -20.74 -0.61
CA GLU A 86 11.81 -20.78 0.86
C GLU A 86 12.64 -19.70 1.58
N ALA A 87 13.62 -19.05 0.94
CA ALA A 87 14.35 -17.91 1.53
C ALA A 87 13.55 -16.59 1.49
N SER A 88 12.51 -16.54 0.67
CA SER A 88 11.61 -15.40 0.45
C SER A 88 10.31 -15.51 1.26
N THR A 89 10.03 -16.65 1.89
CA THR A 89 8.74 -16.90 2.58
C THR A 89 8.44 -15.92 3.71
N ALA A 90 9.43 -15.51 4.51
CA ALA A 90 9.21 -14.54 5.59
C ALA A 90 8.86 -13.14 5.05
N LYS A 91 9.63 -12.63 4.07
CA LYS A 91 9.35 -11.33 3.42
C LYS A 91 8.04 -11.38 2.63
N ALA A 92 7.77 -12.48 1.92
CA ALA A 92 6.52 -12.68 1.19
C ALA A 92 5.31 -12.76 2.14
N THR A 93 5.46 -13.40 3.30
CA THR A 93 4.42 -13.45 4.34
C THR A 93 4.18 -12.06 4.93
N GLU A 94 5.24 -11.30 5.19
CA GLU A 94 5.14 -9.91 5.69
C GLU A 94 4.43 -9.00 4.69
N ILE A 95 4.82 -9.03 3.41
CA ILE A 95 4.15 -8.28 2.33
C ILE A 95 2.68 -8.69 2.21
N THR A 96 2.38 -9.99 2.23
CA THR A 96 1.01 -10.51 2.16
C THR A 96 0.16 -10.02 3.33
N ASN A 97 0.71 -10.00 4.55
CA ASN A 97 -0.01 -9.53 5.73
C ASN A 97 -0.27 -8.02 5.67
N ILE A 98 0.70 -7.23 5.22
CA ILE A 98 0.54 -5.79 5.02
C ILE A 98 -0.53 -5.51 3.96
N VAL A 99 -0.50 -6.23 2.83
CA VAL A 99 -1.51 -6.12 1.77
C VAL A 99 -2.90 -6.43 2.30
N LYS A 100 -3.09 -7.56 2.99
CA LYS A 100 -4.39 -7.92 3.59
C LYS A 100 -4.89 -6.87 4.59
N ALA A 101 -4.00 -6.34 5.43
CA ALA A 101 -4.36 -5.30 6.38
C ALA A 101 -4.79 -4.02 5.66
N ALA A 102 -4.09 -3.62 4.59
CA ALA A 102 -4.45 -2.47 3.77
C ALA A 102 -5.79 -2.66 3.01
N GLU A 103 -6.07 -3.89 2.53
CA GLU A 103 -7.34 -4.22 1.89
C GLU A 103 -8.52 -4.04 2.85
N SER A 104 -8.35 -4.43 4.12
CA SER A 104 -9.38 -4.31 5.17
C SER A 104 -9.70 -2.87 5.61
N VAL A 105 -8.94 -1.88 5.13
CA VAL A 105 -9.23 -0.46 5.39
C VAL A 105 -10.49 -0.05 4.65
N ASP A 106 -11.55 0.23 5.41
CA ASP A 106 -12.80 0.81 4.90
C ASP A 106 -12.56 2.12 4.15
N ASP A 107 -13.40 2.38 3.15
CA ASP A 107 -13.31 3.58 2.31
C ASP A 107 -13.38 4.87 3.12
N LYS A 108 -14.12 4.87 4.24
CA LYS A 108 -14.23 6.02 5.16
C LYS A 108 -12.93 6.34 5.91
N LYS A 109 -11.96 5.42 5.90
CA LYS A 109 -10.63 5.59 6.52
C LYS A 109 -9.55 5.87 5.47
N LEU A 110 -9.88 5.92 4.18
CA LEU A 110 -8.94 6.33 3.12
C LEU A 110 -8.47 7.77 3.33
N ASP A 111 -9.34 8.63 3.85
CA ASP A 111 -9.01 10.03 4.17
C ASP A 111 -7.84 10.14 5.15
N GLU A 112 -7.76 9.24 6.14
CA GLU A 112 -6.64 9.20 7.08
C GLU A 112 -5.32 8.78 6.39
N LEU A 113 -5.42 7.94 5.37
CA LEU A 113 -4.25 7.50 4.62
C LEU A 113 -3.75 8.60 3.67
N PHE A 114 -4.60 9.51 3.19
CA PHE A 114 -4.13 10.65 2.37
C PHE A 114 -3.16 11.56 3.12
N LEU A 115 -3.29 11.64 4.45
CA LEU A 115 -2.38 12.41 5.29
C LEU A 115 -0.95 11.89 5.23
N ILE A 116 -0.74 10.59 4.93
CA ILE A 116 0.60 9.99 4.76
C ILE A 116 1.35 10.66 3.62
N LEU A 117 0.67 10.96 2.52
CA LEU A 117 1.29 11.62 1.37
C LEU A 117 1.76 13.04 1.71
N GLN A 118 1.12 13.67 2.68
CA GLN A 118 1.41 15.05 3.11
C GLN A 118 2.40 15.12 4.28
N ASP A 119 2.88 13.99 4.78
CA ASP A 119 3.87 13.96 5.85
C ASP A 119 5.25 14.42 5.35
N ILE A 120 6.07 14.99 6.23
CA ILE A 120 7.46 15.37 5.92
C ILE A 120 8.32 14.14 5.57
N ASN A 121 7.93 12.97 6.08
CA ASN A 121 8.50 11.67 5.82
C ASN A 121 7.39 10.63 5.57
N SER A 122 6.84 10.68 4.36
CA SER A 122 5.78 9.78 3.90
C SER A 122 6.10 8.28 4.07
N VAL A 123 7.36 7.88 3.86
CA VAL A 123 7.83 6.49 4.04
C VAL A 123 7.65 6.05 5.49
N LYS A 124 8.15 6.84 6.45
CA LYS A 124 8.04 6.51 7.87
C LYS A 124 6.58 6.58 8.37
N ALA A 125 5.80 7.52 7.88
CA ALA A 125 4.38 7.60 8.17
C ALA A 125 3.63 6.35 7.65
N ALA A 126 3.93 5.90 6.44
CA ALA A 126 3.38 4.68 5.86
C ALA A 126 3.77 3.44 6.67
N GLN A 127 5.05 3.29 7.02
CA GLN A 127 5.57 2.21 7.86
C GLN A 127 4.81 2.12 9.20
N ASN A 128 4.67 3.24 9.90
CA ASN A 128 3.98 3.28 11.19
C ASN A 128 2.51 2.89 11.06
N LYS A 129 1.81 3.43 10.05
CA LYS A 129 0.38 3.13 9.85
C LYS A 129 0.17 1.68 9.44
N MET A 130 0.95 1.14 8.52
CA MET A 130 0.81 -0.26 8.09
C MET A 130 1.14 -1.24 9.22
N LYS A 131 2.19 -0.97 10.01
CA LYS A 131 2.50 -1.78 11.18
C LYS A 131 1.34 -1.80 12.18
N TYR A 132 0.72 -0.65 12.44
CA TYR A 132 -0.46 -0.56 13.30
C TYR A 132 -1.63 -1.38 12.73
N LEU A 133 -1.92 -1.26 11.43
CA LEU A 133 -3.01 -2.00 10.79
C LEU A 133 -2.79 -3.51 10.83
N VAL A 134 -1.56 -3.99 10.65
CA VAL A 134 -1.23 -5.43 10.76
C VAL A 134 -1.50 -5.95 12.16
N VAL A 135 -1.09 -5.20 13.20
CA VAL A 135 -1.35 -5.58 14.60
C VAL A 135 -2.86 -5.67 14.87
N VAL A 136 -3.62 -4.61 14.53
CA VAL A 136 -5.07 -4.57 14.75
C VAL A 136 -5.79 -5.68 13.98
N SER A 137 -5.36 -5.98 12.75
CA SER A 137 -5.93 -7.07 11.94
C SER A 137 -5.65 -8.44 12.56
N SER A 138 -4.47 -8.63 13.16
CA SER A 138 -4.12 -9.88 13.85
C SER A 138 -4.88 -10.06 15.16
N GLU A 139 -5.14 -8.99 15.92
CA GLU A 139 -5.90 -9.04 17.17
C GLU A 139 -7.38 -9.34 16.94
N ASN A 140 -7.98 -8.75 15.90
CA ASN A 140 -9.37 -9.02 15.53
C ASN A 140 -9.59 -10.45 15.00
N ALA A 141 -8.57 -11.08 14.39
CA ALA A 141 -8.67 -12.46 13.91
C ALA A 141 -8.77 -13.48 15.05
N VAL A 142 -8.28 -13.15 16.25
CA VAL A 142 -8.31 -14.04 17.42
C VAL A 142 -9.68 -14.05 18.12
N GLN A 143 -10.51 -13.00 17.92
CA GLN A 143 -11.80 -12.87 18.60
C GLN A 143 -12.97 -13.61 17.92
N ILE A 144 -12.74 -14.30 16.79
CA ILE A 144 -13.80 -14.99 16.02
C ILE A 144 -13.80 -16.51 16.26
N ASP A 145 -12.94 -17.01 17.14
CA ASP A 145 -12.78 -18.46 17.45
C ASP A 145 -13.24 -18.86 18.86
N GLU A 146 -14.22 -18.17 19.46
CA GLU A 146 -14.93 -18.62 20.69
C GLU A 146 -16.42 -18.89 20.49
#